data_AF-A0A7C6SH41-F1
#
_entry.id   AF-A0A7C6SH41-F1
#
_cell.length_a   1.000
_cell.length_b   1.000
_cell.length_c   1.000
_cell.angle_alpha   90.00
_cell.angle_beta   90.00
_cell.angle_gamma   90.00
#
_symmetry.space_group_name_H-M   'P 1'
#
loop_
_entity.id
_entity.type
_entity.pdbx_description
1 polymer ?
#
loop_
_entity_poly.entity_id
_entity_poly.type
_entity_poly.pdbx_seq_one_letter_code
_entity_poly.pdbx_strand_id
1 'polypeptide(L)' 'FILVQPILTLIGYVATVVGFAGPIVNGFPWTTPPILNAYLATNGSIGAVLISALNIVVSFLIYLPFVMFANKTKD' A
#
# COMPACT_ATOMS: atom_id res chain seq x y z
N PHE A 1 -2.09 -6.74 -11.64
CA PHE A 1 -3.19 -7.23 -10.79
C PHE A 1 -2.70 -8.25 -9.76
N ILE A 2 -2.43 -9.51 -10.13
CA ILE A 2 -2.06 -10.58 -9.18
C ILE A 2 -0.74 -10.29 -8.45
N LEU A 3 0.27 -9.78 -9.17
CA LEU A 3 1.61 -9.54 -8.59
C LEU A 3 1.67 -8.33 -7.65
N VAL A 4 0.74 -7.39 -7.76
CA VAL A 4 0.80 -6.15 -6.97
C VAL A 4 0.57 -6.47 -5.49
N GLN A 5 -0.42 -7.31 -5.17
CA GLN A 5 -0.76 -7.65 -3.80
C GLN A 5 0.40 -8.25 -2.98
N PRO A 6 1.08 -9.34 -3.41
CA PRO A 6 2.17 -9.93 -2.65
C PRO A 6 3.36 -8.97 -2.50
N ILE A 7 3.62 -8.11 -3.49
CA ILE A 7 4.72 -7.12 -3.42
C ILE A 7 4.42 -6.07 -2.33
N LEU A 8 3.22 -5.49 -2.32
CA LEU A 8 2.82 -4.51 -1.32
C LEU A 8 2.77 -5.11 0.08
N THR A 9 2.28 -6.35 0.20
CA THR A 9 2.28 -7.08 1.48
C THR A 9 3.69 -7.34 1.99
N LEU A 10 4.64 -7.69 1.11
CA LEU A 10 6.04 -7.89 1.50
C LEU A 10 6.67 -6.59 2.01
N ILE A 11 6.46 -5.47 1.31
CA ILE A 11 6.96 -4.14 1.74
C ILE A 11 6.40 -3.79 3.13
N GLY A 12 5.09 -3.96 3.33
CA GLY A 12 4.44 -3.72 4.61
C GLY A 12 5.00 -4.62 5.72
N TYR A 13 5.13 -5.92 5.45
CA TYR A 13 5.66 -6.89 6.41
C TYR A 13 7.09 -6.56 6.84
N VAL A 14 7.98 -6.31 5.88
CA VAL A 14 9.37 -5.93 6.17
C VAL A 14 9.43 -4.65 6.99
N ALA A 15 8.63 -3.64 6.64
CA ALA A 15 8.58 -2.39 7.39
C ALA A 15 8.09 -2.56 8.84
N THR A 16 7.14 -3.48 9.07
CA THR A 16 6.68 -3.82 10.42
C THR A 16 7.73 -4.61 11.21
N VAL A 17 8.39 -5.58 10.59
CA VAL A 17 9.43 -6.40 11.25
C VAL A 17 10.67 -5.58 11.61
N VAL A 18 11.07 -4.63 10.77
CA VAL A 18 12.20 -3.72 11.03
C VAL A 18 11.84 -2.65 12.09
N GLY A 19 10.59 -2.57 12.52
CA GLY A 19 10.12 -1.59 13.51
C GLY A 19 9.93 -0.18 12.94
N PHE A 20 10.00 -0.01 11.62
CA PHE A 20 9.74 1.27 10.96
C PHE A 20 8.25 1.60 10.99
N ALA A 21 7.38 0.63 10.70
CA ALA A 21 5.93 0.75 10.81
C ALA A 21 5.42 0.05 12.08
N GLY A 22 4.51 0.69 12.80
CA GLY A 22 3.85 0.06 13.96
C GLY A 22 3.02 -1.16 13.53
N PRO A 23 2.86 -2.17 14.40
CA PRO A 23 1.96 -3.28 14.13
C PRO A 23 0.50 -2.80 14.08
N ILE A 24 -0.32 -3.51 13.33
CA ILE A 24 -1.77 -3.25 13.31
C ILE A 24 -2.36 -3.71 14.64
N VAL A 25 -2.92 -2.78 15.40
CA VAL A 25 -3.55 -3.01 16.71
C VAL A 25 -5.08 -2.97 16.65
N ASN A 26 -5.64 -2.30 15.64
CA ASN A 26 -7.08 -2.13 15.46
C ASN A 26 -7.49 -2.43 14.00
N GLY A 27 -8.55 -3.22 13.83
CA GLY A 27 -9.15 -3.47 12.53
C GLY A 27 -10.14 -2.37 12.16
N PHE A 28 -9.83 -1.60 11.11
CA PHE A 28 -10.73 -0.61 10.51
C PHE A 28 -11.39 -1.15 9.25
N PRO A 29 -12.59 -0.67 8.86
CA PRO A 29 -13.25 -1.13 7.64
C PRO A 29 -12.39 -0.82 6.40
N TRP A 30 -12.50 -1.68 5.39
CA TRP A 30 -11.74 -1.56 4.13
C TRP A 30 -12.11 -0.31 3.31
N THR A 31 -13.24 0.33 3.62
CA THR A 31 -13.69 1.58 3.00
C THR A 31 -12.99 2.81 3.58
N THR A 32 -12.24 2.67 4.68
CA THR A 32 -11.43 3.78 5.21
C THR A 32 -10.29 4.10 4.25
N PRO A 33 -10.03 5.38 3.93
CA PRO A 33 -8.95 5.77 3.03
C PRO A 33 -7.59 5.16 3.45
N PRO A 34 -6.76 4.65 2.54
CA PRO A 34 -5.59 3.83 2.87
C PRO A 34 -4.59 4.47 3.83
N ILE A 35 -4.34 5.77 3.66
CA ILE A 35 -3.40 6.54 4.48
C ILE A 35 -3.95 6.70 5.91
N LEU A 36 -5.23 7.05 6.01
CA LEU A 36 -5.93 7.21 7.28
C LEU A 36 -6.06 5.86 8.01
N ASN A 37 -6.38 4.80 7.26
CA ASN A 37 -6.48 3.45 7.78
C ASN A 37 -5.14 3.04 8.41
N ALA A 38 -4.01 3.23 7.72
CA ALA A 38 -2.69 2.90 8.26
C ALA A 38 -2.34 3.66 9.55
N TYR A 39 -2.68 4.96 9.64
CA TYR A 39 -2.47 5.75 10.85
C TYR A 39 -3.31 5.21 12.02
N LEU A 40 -4.62 5.05 11.81
CA LEU A 40 -5.55 4.65 12.85
C LEU A 40 -5.35 3.20 13.29
N ALA A 41 -5.06 2.31 12.34
CA ALA A 41 -4.82 0.89 12.59
C ALA A 41 -3.57 0.63 13.42
N THR A 42 -2.59 1.54 13.41
CA THR A 42 -1.29 1.42 14.11
C THR A 42 -1.15 2.34 15.33
N ASN A 43 -2.26 2.89 15.84
CA ASN A 43 -2.27 3.84 16.96
C ASN A 43 -1.45 5.12 16.73
N GLY A 44 -1.37 5.58 15.48
CA GLY A 44 -0.68 6.82 15.13
C GLY A 44 0.76 6.66 14.65
N SER A 45 1.15 5.49 14.15
CA SER A 45 2.51 5.29 13.61
C SER A 45 2.71 6.09 12.31
N ILE A 46 3.62 7.07 12.35
CA ILE A 46 4.01 7.87 11.16
C ILE A 46 4.69 6.97 10.11
N GLY A 47 5.47 5.97 10.54
CA GLY A 47 6.09 5.03 9.61
C GLY A 47 5.07 4.20 8.83
N ALA A 48 3.96 3.80 9.46
CA ALA A 48 2.88 3.09 8.77
C ALA A 48 2.19 3.97 7.70
N VAL A 49 2.04 5.27 7.98
CA VAL A 49 1.53 6.26 7.02
C VAL A 49 2.45 6.38 5.81
N LEU A 50 3.76 6.48 6.04
CA LEU A 50 4.76 6.56 4.96
C LEU A 50 4.78 5.30 4.10
N ILE A 51 4.68 4.12 4.70
CA ILE A 51 4.60 2.85 3.96
C ILE A 51 3.31 2.75 3.16
N SER A 52 2.18 3.21 3.70
CA SER A 52 0.91 3.27 2.96
C SER A 52 1.00 4.19 1.74
N ALA A 53 1.61 5.37 1.89
CA ALA A 53 1.86 6.28 0.78
C ALA A 53 2.82 5.68 -0.27
N LEU A 54 3.91 5.03 0.18
CA LEU A 54 4.85 4.33 -0.70
C LEU A 54 4.14 3.20 -1.48
N ASN A 55 3.29 2.43 -0.82
CA ASN A 55 2.52 1.36 -1.44
C ASN A 55 1.60 1.88 -2.56
N ILE A 56 0.99 3.06 -2.38
CA ILE A 56 0.21 3.70 -3.45
C ILE A 56 1.12 3.99 -4.66
N VAL A 57 2.28 4.61 -4.45
CA VAL A 57 3.23 4.93 -5.53
C VAL A 57 3.73 3.68 -6.24
N VAL A 58 4.14 2.66 -5.49
CA VAL A 58 4.62 1.38 -6.05
C VAL A 58 3.51 0.69 -6.86
N SER A 59 2.28 0.65 -6.34
CA SER A 59 1.16 0.08 -7.07
C SER A 59 0.90 0.82 -8.38
N PHE A 60 0.95 2.15 -8.37
CA PHE A 60 0.76 2.99 -9.54
C PHE A 60 1.82 2.71 -10.61
N LEU A 61 3.10 2.66 -10.22
CA LEU A 61 4.20 2.37 -11.15
C LEU A 61 4.11 0.97 -11.75
N ILE A 62 3.69 -0.04 -10.96
CA ILE A 62 3.49 -1.40 -11.48
C ILE A 62 2.31 -1.44 -12.45
N TYR A 63 1.24 -0.69 -12.19
CA TYR A 63 0.08 -0.65 -13.10
C TYR A 63 0.30 0.19 -14.35
N LEU A 64 1.12 1.24 -14.29
CA LEU A 64 1.37 2.18 -15.38
C LEU A 64 1.67 1.51 -16.74
N PRO A 65 2.60 0.54 -16.88
CA PRO A 65 2.85 -0.10 -18.18
C PRO A 65 1.60 -0.77 -18.74
N PHE A 66 0.83 -1.48 -17.91
CA PHE A 66 -0.39 -2.15 -18.35
C PHE A 66 -1.45 -1.17 -18.84
N VAL A 67 -1.59 -0.03 -18.18
CA VAL A 67 -2.51 1.03 -18.59
C VAL A 67 -2.09 1.63 -19.93
N MET A 68 -0.79 1.89 -20.14
CA MET A 68 -0.28 2.40 -21.40
C MET A 68 -0.51 1.43 -22.57
N PHE A 69 -0.28 0.13 -22.36
CA PHE A 69 -0.57 -0.90 -23.36
C PHE A 69 -2.07 -0.99 -23.66
N ALA A 70 -2.92 -0.97 -22.62
CA ALA A 70 -4.37 -1.03 -22.79
C ALA A 70 -4.90 0.18 -23.58
N ASN A 71 -4.38 1.38 -23.33
CA ASN A 71 -4.75 2.58 -24.08
C ASN A 71 -4.34 2.50 -25.54
N LYS A 72 -3.14 1.98 -25.84
CA LYS A 72 -2.65 1.76 -27.20
C LYS A 72 -3.46 0.75 -28.02
N THR A 73 -4.18 -0.16 -27.36
CA THR A 73 -4.96 -1.21 -28.05
C THR A 73 -6.38 -0.73 -28.39
N LYS A 74 -6.78 0.45 -27.88
CA LYS A 74 -8.10 1.06 -28.13
C LYS A 74 -8.12 2.00 -29.34
N ASP A 75 -6.95 2.33 -29.89
CA ASP A 75 -6.76 3.01 -31.17
C ASP A 75 -6.47 1.97 -32.27
#